data_AF-A0A7C5TXP1-F1
#
_entry.id   AF-A0A7C5TXP1-F1
#
_cell.length_a   1.000
_cell.length_b   1.000
_cell.length_c   1.000
_cell.angle_alpha   90.00
_cell.angle_beta   90.00
_cell.angle_gamma   90.00
#
_symmetry.space_group_name_H-M   'P 1'
#
loop_
_entity.id
_entity.type
_entity.pdbx_description
1 polymer ?
#
loop_
_entity_poly.entity_id
_entity_poly.type
_entity_poly.pdbx_seq_one_letter_code
_entity_poly.pdbx_strand_id
1 'polypeptide(L)' 'MNIFHPEYRDYTFGGSHPFSPVRIDMMLDLLMEAGVPISLVKPPAATDEELLTVHT' A
#
# COMPACT_ATOMS: atom_id res chain seq x y z
N MET A 1 -5.36 12.73 3.42
CA MET A 1 -4.44 11.83 4.14
C MET A 1 -4.36 10.55 3.35
N ASN A 2 -3.16 10.16 2.91
CA ASN A 2 -2.92 8.99 2.10
C ASN A 2 -2.28 7.90 2.97
N ILE A 3 -2.79 6.67 2.90
CA ILE A 3 -2.29 5.56 3.72
C ILE A 3 -1.22 4.83 2.93
N PHE A 4 0.00 4.76 3.48
CA PHE A 4 1.12 4.10 2.82
C PHE A 4 2.22 3.74 3.83
N HIS A 5 2.88 2.61 3.61
CA HIS A 5 4.12 2.26 4.28
C HIS A 5 5.16 1.75 3.27
N PRO A 6 6.44 2.19 3.33
CA PRO A 6 7.49 1.73 2.43
C PRO A 6 7.68 0.21 2.36
N GLU A 7 7.46 -0.52 3.46
CA GLU A 7 7.59 -1.99 3.53
C GLU A 7 6.58 -2.73 2.64
N TYR A 8 5.55 -2.07 2.10
CA TYR A 8 4.66 -2.69 1.13
C TYR A 8 5.41 -3.16 -0.13
N ARG A 9 6.57 -2.59 -0.41
CA ARG A 9 7.47 -3.00 -1.51
C ARG A 9 8.11 -4.36 -1.29
N ASP A 10 8.26 -4.78 -0.04
CA ASP A 10 8.93 -6.02 0.31
C ASP A 10 8.01 -7.23 0.11
N TYR A 11 6.70 -6.99 -0.02
CA TYR A 11 5.73 -8.03 -0.30
C TYR A 11 5.84 -8.49 -1.76
N THR A 12 6.08 -9.78 -1.97
CA THR A 12 6.19 -10.39 -3.30
C THR A 12 5.24 -11.57 -3.45
N PHE A 13 4.55 -11.63 -4.58
CA PHE A 13 3.73 -12.77 -4.99
C PHE A 13 4.51 -13.77 -5.88
N GLY A 14 5.81 -13.51 -6.11
CA GLY A 14 6.67 -14.27 -7.03
C GLY A 14 6.82 -13.60 -8.40
N GLY A 15 7.93 -13.89 -9.08
CA GLY A 15 8.39 -13.14 -10.27
C GLY A 15 7.52 -13.22 -11.53
N SER A 16 6.61 -14.19 -11.62
CA SER A 16 5.64 -14.32 -12.72
C SER A 16 4.25 -13.81 -12.37
N HIS A 17 4.03 -13.37 -11.12
CA HIS A 17 2.71 -12.94 -10.69
C HIS A 17 2.36 -11.56 -11.31
N PRO A 18 1.17 -11.40 -11.90
CA PRO A 18 0.83 -10.17 -12.62
C PRO A 18 0.61 -8.97 -11.70
N PHE A 19 0.36 -9.21 -10.41
CA PHE A 19 0.22 -8.17 -9.41
C PHE A 19 1.53 -7.96 -8.65
N SER A 20 2.02 -6.72 -8.67
CA SER A 20 3.21 -6.26 -7.94
C SER A 20 2.85 -5.05 -7.07
N PRO A 21 3.13 -5.08 -5.76
CA PRO A 21 2.93 -3.93 -4.86
C PRO A 21 3.73 -2.68 -5.24
N VAL A 22 4.82 -2.84 -6.01
CA VAL A 22 5.66 -1.74 -6.53
C VAL A 22 4.85 -0.74 -7.38
N ARG A 23 3.70 -1.15 -7.94
CA ARG A 23 2.80 -0.25 -8.70
C ARG A 23 2.38 1.00 -7.93
N ILE A 24 2.37 0.95 -6.59
CA ILE A 24 2.01 2.09 -5.74
C ILE A 24 3.05 3.21 -5.84
N ASP A 25 4.32 2.89 -6.10
CA ASP A 25 5.37 3.89 -6.29
C ASP A 25 5.07 4.75 -7.52
N MET A 26 4.68 4.13 -8.63
CA MET A 26 4.29 4.84 -9.85
C MET A 26 3.14 5.83 -9.60
N MET A 27 2.18 5.45 -8.75
CA MET A 27 1.07 6.32 -8.36
C MET A 27 1.55 7.48 -7.48
N LEU A 28 2.42 7.22 -6.50
CA LEU A 28 2.98 8.26 -5.64
C LEU A 28 3.82 9.26 -6.45
N ASP A 29 4.66 8.78 -7.37
CA ASP A 29 5.44 9.60 -8.28
C ASP A 29 4.54 10.50 -9.12
N LEU A 30 3.48 9.94 -9.71
CA LEU A 30 2.51 10.71 -10.49
C LEU A 30 1.83 11.81 -9.66
N LEU A 31 1.43 11.51 -8.43
CA LEU A 31 0.80 12.49 -7.55
C LEU A 31 1.77 13.61 -7.14
N MET A 32 3.04 13.28 -6.90
CA MET A 32 4.09 14.26 -6.61
C MET A 32 4.33 15.19 -7.80
N GLU A 33 4.50 14.62 -9.00
CA GLU A 33 4.71 15.38 -10.24
C GLU A 33 3.49 16.23 -10.61
N ALA A 34 2.28 15.78 -10.29
CA ALA A 34 1.05 16.55 -10.46
C ALA A 34 0.89 17.71 -9.45
N GLY A 35 1.83 17.88 -8.51
CA GLY A 35 1.77 18.91 -7.47
C GLY A 35 0.64 18.68 -6.45
N VAL A 36 0.12 17.44 -6.36
CA VAL A 36 -0.91 17.10 -5.37
C VAL A 36 -0.24 17.02 -4.00
N PRO A 37 -0.74 17.73 -2.98
CA PRO A 37 -0.17 17.62 -1.63
C PRO A 37 -0.45 16.24 -1.05
N ILE A 38 0.60 15.44 -0.88
CA ILE A 38 0.53 14.10 -0.30
C ILE A 38 1.00 14.16 1.15
N SER A 39 0.15 13.70 2.07
CA SER A 39 0.54 13.40 3.46
C SER A 39 0.37 11.91 3.67
N LEU A 40 1.49 11.20 3.83
CA LEU A 40 1.52 9.75 4.01
C LEU A 40 1.47 9.39 5.49
N VAL A 41 0.64 8.43 5.83
CA VAL A 41 0.54 7.89 7.19
C VAL A 41 0.67 6.38 7.16
N LYS A 42 1.53 5.85 8.05
CA LYS A 42 1.66 4.42 8.30
C LYS A 42 0.40 3.93 9.03
N PRO A 43 -0.39 3.01 8.46
CA PRO A 43 -1.48 2.39 9.21
C PRO A 43 -0.91 1.34 10.19
N PRO A 44 -1.60 1.09 11.32
CA PRO A 44 -1.34 -0.11 12.10
C PRO A 44 -1.67 -1.36 11.27
N ALA A 45 -1.02 -2.49 11.57
CA ALA A 45 -1.47 -3.77 11.05
C ALA A 45 -2.84 -4.09 11.65
N ALA A 46 -3.77 -4.58 10.82
CA ALA A 46 -5.07 -5.05 11.31
C ALA A 46 -4.86 -6.28 12.21
N THR A 47 -5.62 -6.34 13.30
CA THR A 47 -5.66 -7.47 14.22
C THR A 47 -6.55 -8.59 13.68
N ASP A 48 -6.36 -9.81 14.18
CA ASP A 48 -7.23 -10.94 13.83
C ASP A 48 -8.70 -10.66 14.21
N GLU A 49 -8.95 -10.00 15.35
CA GLU A 49 -10.30 -9.62 15.79
C GLU A 49 -10.98 -8.70 14.76
N GLU A 50 -10.26 -7.71 14.24
CA GLU A 50 -10.77 -6.80 13.20
C GLU A 50 -11.03 -7.54 11.88
N LEU A 51 -10.13 -8.45 11.47
CA LEU A 51 -10.28 -9.24 10.24
C LEU A 51 -11.49 -10.19 10.31
N LEU A 52 -11.72 -10.83 11.47
CA LEU A 52 -12.80 -11.80 11.67
C LEU A 52 -14.20 -11.18 11.74
N THR A 53 -14.32 -9.84 11.69
CA THR A 53 -15.64 -9.19 11.54
C THR A 53 -16.32 -9.50 10.21
N VAL A 54 -15.54 -9.88 9.18
CA VAL A 54 -16.03 -10.19 7.82
C VAL A 54 -15.49 -11.49 7.22
N HIS A 55 -14.40 -12.04 7.77
CA HIS A 55 -13.78 -13.28 7.32
C HIS A 55 -14.13 -14.46 8.25
N THR A 56 -14.13 -15.67 7.70
CA THR A 56 -14.38 -16.93 8.41
C THR A 56 -13.13 -17.75 8.57
#